data_AF-A0A9C8ZK28-F1
#
_entry.id   AF-A0A9C8ZK28-F1
#
_cell.length_a   1.000
_cell.length_b   1.000
_cell.length_c   1.000
_cell.angle_alpha   90.00
_cell.angle_beta   90.00
_cell.angle_gamma   90.00
#
_symmetry.space_group_name_H-M   'P 1'
#
loop_
_entity.id
_entity.type
_entity.pdbx_description
1 polymer ?
#
loop_
_entity_poly.entity_id
_entity_poly.type
_entity_poly.pdbx_seq_one_letter_code
_entity_poly.pdbx_strand_id
1 'polypeptide(L)'
;MTALHRLFKPIRLLVVSILLASLLAGGLAGLALAQEGEGEPEPTDTPPEGDMMGEALAEECSACHPDVVAAWEGQPHDMAFADPLFQEGWADQNHDPACLECHTTGYNPLTGEYEMEGVTCVECHGETPEDHPPAPVDLNRANETCADCHLVSQAEFRASHHYQAGMECTSCHYAHNNGLRMGTELAQCLNCHADQLGGFVAHRVHIEEAELSCRDCHGYVQPGQEVPPNGLAPTGHDFQASLRACLDCHESIQLTAANGTEEGASGPALELSSEFDIGGQKAALRAQQLEAIAQTLLLQSRNRAAISMVQGGVGGLLVGGLAVWFVNRRKNGKNGKNGGKQVAGKPESEGSHERQG
;
A
#
# COMPACT_ATOMS: atom_id res chain seq x y z
N MET A 1 -55.84 -34.07 26.60
CA MET A 1 -54.64 -33.58 25.87
C MET A 1 -53.93 -32.41 26.59
N THR A 2 -53.83 -32.41 27.94
CA THR A 2 -53.32 -31.25 28.71
C THR A 2 -52.15 -31.56 29.66
N ALA A 3 -51.67 -32.81 29.71
CA ALA A 3 -50.54 -33.21 30.55
C ALA A 3 -49.17 -33.14 29.84
N LEU A 4 -49.11 -33.38 28.52
CA LEU A 4 -47.84 -33.42 27.78
C LEU A 4 -47.17 -32.03 27.64
N HIS A 5 -47.94 -30.95 27.57
CA HIS A 5 -47.39 -29.59 27.40
C HIS A 5 -46.73 -29.01 28.67
N ARG A 6 -46.95 -29.57 29.86
CA ARG A 6 -46.35 -29.07 31.11
C ARG A 6 -44.93 -29.58 31.35
N LEU A 7 -44.56 -30.73 30.77
CA LEU A 7 -43.21 -31.32 30.89
C LEU A 7 -42.18 -30.70 29.92
N PHE A 8 -42.62 -30.11 28.80
CA PHE A 8 -41.71 -29.50 27.82
C PHE A 8 -41.32 -28.05 28.13
N LYS A 9 -42.05 -27.35 29.01
CA LYS A 9 -41.70 -25.98 29.44
C LYS A 9 -40.39 -25.89 30.23
N PRO A 10 -40.13 -26.71 31.28
CA PRO A 10 -38.86 -26.62 32.00
C PRO A 10 -37.69 -27.06 31.13
N ILE A 11 -37.88 -28.03 30.23
CA ILE A 11 -36.83 -28.50 29.32
C ILE A 11 -36.50 -27.44 28.27
N ARG A 12 -37.50 -26.75 27.69
CA ARG A 12 -37.26 -25.64 26.75
C ARG A 12 -36.57 -24.46 27.42
N LEU A 13 -36.96 -24.10 28.64
CA LEU A 13 -36.29 -23.04 29.39
C LEU A 13 -34.84 -23.43 29.70
N LEU A 14 -34.58 -24.66 30.11
CA LEU A 14 -33.24 -25.13 30.43
C LEU A 14 -32.33 -25.18 29.19
N VAL A 15 -32.85 -25.58 28.02
CA VAL A 15 -32.10 -25.55 26.75
C VAL A 15 -31.83 -24.12 26.29
N VAL A 16 -32.79 -23.20 26.38
CA VAL A 16 -32.60 -21.79 26.02
C VAL A 16 -31.60 -21.11 26.97
N SER A 17 -31.66 -21.41 28.27
CA SER A 17 -30.71 -20.91 29.26
C SER A 17 -29.29 -21.41 29.02
N ILE A 18 -29.13 -22.69 28.64
CA ILE A 18 -27.81 -23.23 28.28
C ILE A 18 -27.29 -22.56 27.01
N LEU A 19 -28.13 -22.39 25.98
CA LEU A 19 -27.73 -21.72 24.73
C LEU A 19 -27.35 -20.25 24.95
N LEU A 20 -28.09 -19.51 25.78
CA LEU A 20 -27.75 -18.13 26.13
C LEU A 20 -26.45 -18.06 26.95
N ALA A 21 -26.26 -18.97 27.91
CA ALA A 21 -25.04 -19.03 28.71
C ALA A 21 -23.82 -19.39 27.85
N SER A 22 -23.97 -20.26 26.84
CA SER A 22 -22.92 -20.58 25.88
C SER A 22 -22.61 -19.40 24.93
N LEU A 23 -23.62 -18.64 24.50
CA LEU A 23 -23.43 -17.42 23.70
C LEU A 23 -22.74 -16.30 24.49
N LEU A 24 -23.11 -16.10 25.77
CA LEU A 24 -22.46 -15.13 26.65
C LEU A 24 -21.03 -15.55 27.03
N ALA A 25 -20.80 -16.84 27.30
CA ALA A 25 -19.44 -17.35 27.57
C ALA A 25 -18.54 -17.29 26.32
N GLY A 26 -19.10 -17.56 25.13
CA GLY A 26 -18.37 -17.41 23.86
C GLY A 26 -18.06 -15.95 23.54
N GLY A 27 -18.99 -15.02 23.81
CA GLY A 27 -18.77 -13.58 23.63
C GLY A 27 -17.74 -12.99 24.60
N LEU A 28 -17.72 -13.44 25.86
CA LEU A 28 -16.74 -12.99 26.85
C LEU A 28 -15.36 -13.62 26.65
N ALA A 29 -15.27 -14.89 26.22
CA ALA A 29 -14.00 -15.51 25.86
C ALA A 29 -13.41 -14.90 24.57
N GLY A 30 -14.25 -14.52 23.61
CA GLY A 30 -13.83 -13.80 22.40
C GLY A 30 -13.26 -12.41 22.69
N LEU A 31 -13.78 -11.69 23.70
CA LEU A 31 -13.22 -10.41 24.13
C LEU A 31 -11.92 -10.55 24.94
N ALA A 32 -11.77 -11.63 25.73
CA ALA A 32 -10.56 -11.87 26.51
C ALA A 32 -9.37 -12.31 25.63
N LEU A 33 -9.61 -13.13 24.62
CA LEU A 33 -8.58 -13.58 23.67
C LEU A 33 -8.21 -12.52 22.63
N ALA A 34 -9.02 -11.46 22.47
CA ALA A 34 -8.65 -10.30 21.66
C ALA A 34 -7.66 -9.36 22.36
N GLN A 35 -7.40 -9.58 23.66
CA GLN A 35 -6.47 -8.77 24.46
C GLN A 35 -5.18 -9.52 24.83
N GLU A 36 -5.02 -10.76 24.36
CA GLU A 36 -3.81 -11.59 24.53
C GLU A 36 -3.22 -11.97 23.16
N GLY A 37 -2.87 -10.95 22.37
CA GLY A 37 -1.74 -10.97 21.45
C GLY A 37 -0.98 -9.68 21.76
N GLU A 38 0.31 -9.66 22.07
CA GLU A 38 1.40 -10.46 21.53
C GLU A 38 2.37 -10.88 22.65
N GLY A 39 2.93 -12.09 22.55
CA GLY A 39 4.26 -12.30 23.11
C GLY A 39 5.22 -11.61 22.16
N GLU A 40 6.01 -10.66 22.67
CA GLU A 40 7.12 -10.04 21.95
C GLU A 40 7.92 -11.13 21.20
N PRO A 41 8.13 -11.02 19.89
CA PRO A 41 9.20 -11.78 19.26
C PRO A 41 10.51 -11.33 19.91
N GLU A 42 11.31 -12.28 20.38
CA GLU A 42 12.71 -11.99 20.73
C GLU A 42 13.37 -11.31 19.52
N PRO A 43 14.19 -10.26 19.73
CA PRO A 43 14.95 -9.66 18.65
C PRO A 43 15.92 -10.72 18.12
N THR A 44 15.59 -11.33 16.99
CA THR A 44 16.55 -12.10 16.23
C THR A 44 17.45 -11.10 15.51
N ASP A 45 18.68 -10.91 16.04
CA ASP A 45 19.78 -10.12 15.48
C ASP A 45 20.32 -10.67 14.13
N THR A 46 19.48 -11.34 13.36
CA THR A 46 19.83 -11.85 12.03
C THR A 46 18.77 -11.36 11.05
N PRO A 47 19.13 -10.48 10.10
CA PRO A 47 18.27 -10.14 8.98
C PRO A 47 17.79 -11.44 8.30
N PRO A 48 16.54 -11.52 7.83
CA PRO A 48 16.18 -12.59 6.91
C PRO A 48 17.14 -12.53 5.71
N GLU A 49 17.58 -13.69 5.24
CA GLU A 49 18.50 -13.85 4.11
C GLU A 49 17.83 -13.33 2.81
N GLY A 50 17.71 -12.00 2.64
CA GLY A 50 17.05 -11.32 1.52
C GLY A 50 18.00 -10.77 0.46
N ASP A 51 19.28 -10.56 0.79
CA ASP A 51 20.23 -9.90 -0.13
C ASP A 51 20.66 -10.77 -1.32
N MET A 52 20.71 -12.10 -1.16
CA MET A 52 21.32 -12.98 -2.16
C MET A 52 20.48 -13.17 -3.43
N MET A 53 19.17 -12.92 -3.39
CA MET A 53 18.29 -13.01 -4.57
C MET A 53 18.27 -11.71 -5.38
N GLY A 54 18.44 -10.55 -4.72
CA GLY A 54 18.51 -9.23 -5.36
C GLY A 54 19.72 -9.07 -6.26
N GLU A 55 20.90 -9.41 -5.72
CA GLU A 55 22.15 -9.43 -6.49
C GLU A 55 22.04 -10.39 -7.68
N ALA A 56 21.43 -11.56 -7.50
CA ALA A 56 21.29 -12.55 -8.58
C ALA A 56 20.44 -12.05 -9.76
N LEU A 57 19.34 -11.33 -9.51
CA LEU A 57 18.51 -10.77 -10.58
C LEU A 57 19.20 -9.60 -11.29
N ALA A 58 19.87 -8.72 -10.53
CA ALA A 58 20.68 -7.64 -11.10
C ALA A 58 21.83 -8.20 -11.96
N GLU A 59 22.48 -9.28 -11.52
CA GLU A 59 23.51 -10.00 -12.28
C GLU A 59 22.97 -10.51 -13.62
N GLU A 60 21.75 -11.07 -13.67
CA GLU A 60 21.13 -11.55 -14.90
C GLU A 60 20.86 -10.41 -15.90
N CYS A 61 20.30 -9.29 -15.45
CA CYS A 61 20.04 -8.14 -16.32
C CYS A 61 21.34 -7.44 -16.76
N SER A 62 22.33 -7.33 -15.86
CA SER A 62 23.60 -6.63 -16.13
C SER A 62 24.43 -7.30 -17.24
N ALA A 63 24.24 -8.59 -17.48
CA ALA A 63 24.93 -9.33 -18.55
C ALA A 63 24.69 -8.72 -19.95
N CYS A 64 23.50 -8.13 -20.19
CA CYS A 64 23.16 -7.47 -21.44
C CYS A 64 22.89 -5.95 -21.29
N HIS A 65 22.54 -5.47 -20.10
CA HIS A 65 22.22 -4.07 -19.82
C HIS A 65 23.16 -3.42 -18.77
N PRO A 66 24.50 -3.51 -18.93
CA PRO A 66 25.44 -3.07 -17.91
C PRO A 66 25.35 -1.56 -17.62
N ASP A 67 25.12 -0.73 -18.65
CA ASP A 67 25.00 0.71 -18.48
C ASP A 67 23.72 1.13 -17.75
N VAL A 68 22.65 0.33 -17.86
CA VAL A 68 21.37 0.58 -17.19
C VAL A 68 21.48 0.20 -15.71
N VAL A 69 22.04 -0.98 -15.43
CA VAL A 69 22.26 -1.43 -14.06
C VAL A 69 23.19 -0.46 -13.32
N ALA A 70 24.31 -0.08 -13.93
CA ALA A 70 25.23 0.89 -13.34
C ALA A 70 24.61 2.28 -13.10
N ALA A 71 23.57 2.66 -13.85
CA ALA A 71 22.85 3.92 -13.64
C ALA A 71 21.77 3.81 -12.55
N TRP A 72 21.31 2.59 -12.24
CA TRP A 72 20.28 2.29 -11.24
C TRP A 72 20.85 2.07 -9.85
N GLU A 73 21.98 1.37 -9.76
CA GLU A 73 22.66 1.05 -8.49
C GLU A 73 22.88 2.30 -7.62
N GLY A 74 22.44 2.22 -6.37
CA GLY A 74 22.56 3.29 -5.37
C GLY A 74 21.58 4.46 -5.56
N GLN A 75 20.68 4.39 -6.54
CA GLN A 75 19.64 5.41 -6.73
C GLN A 75 18.47 5.21 -5.76
N PRO A 76 17.59 6.22 -5.56
CA PRO A 76 16.53 6.17 -4.55
C PRO A 76 15.60 4.94 -4.59
N HIS A 77 15.24 4.42 -5.76
CA HIS A 77 14.43 3.21 -5.88
C HIS A 77 15.20 1.94 -5.50
N ASP A 78 16.46 1.82 -5.91
CA ASP A 78 17.35 0.74 -5.49
C ASP A 78 17.50 0.71 -3.96
N MET A 79 17.70 1.90 -3.38
CA MET A 79 17.85 2.09 -1.94
C MET A 79 16.53 2.22 -1.19
N ALA A 80 15.37 1.98 -1.82
CA ALA A 80 14.07 2.28 -1.22
C ALA A 80 13.87 1.56 0.12
N PHE A 81 14.31 0.31 0.24
CA PHE A 81 14.26 -0.43 1.50
C PHE A 81 15.35 0.03 2.48
N ALA A 82 16.57 0.21 2.01
CA ALA A 82 17.71 0.50 2.88
C ALA A 82 17.80 1.97 3.32
N ASP A 83 16.93 2.84 2.81
CA ASP A 83 16.90 4.26 3.16
C ASP A 83 16.68 4.45 4.67
N PRO A 84 17.56 5.23 5.37
CA PRO A 84 17.44 5.41 6.80
C PRO A 84 16.15 6.08 7.26
N LEU A 85 15.59 7.01 6.48
CA LEU A 85 14.33 7.68 6.83
C LEU A 85 13.16 6.71 6.72
N PHE A 86 13.18 5.84 5.71
CA PHE A 86 12.22 4.75 5.60
C PHE A 86 12.34 3.80 6.80
N GLN A 87 13.54 3.32 7.13
CA GLN A 87 13.75 2.37 8.22
C GLN A 87 13.28 2.93 9.58
N GLU A 88 13.58 4.20 9.86
CA GLU A 88 13.09 4.90 11.06
C GLU A 88 11.55 5.00 11.06
N GLY A 89 10.95 5.48 9.96
CA GLY A 89 9.49 5.62 9.85
C GLY A 89 8.73 4.30 9.85
N TRP A 90 9.33 3.24 9.33
CA TRP A 90 8.77 1.88 9.33
C TRP A 90 8.78 1.29 10.74
N ALA A 91 9.88 1.47 11.48
CA ALA A 91 9.99 1.07 12.89
C ALA A 91 8.98 1.83 13.77
N ASP A 92 8.83 3.14 13.57
CA ASP A 92 7.83 3.98 14.27
C ASP A 92 6.39 3.54 14.02
N GLN A 93 6.13 2.91 12.88
CA GLN A 93 4.85 2.31 12.52
C GLN A 93 4.75 0.82 12.92
N ASN A 94 5.60 0.36 13.84
CA ASN A 94 5.63 -1.02 14.32
C ASN A 94 5.79 -2.05 13.18
N HIS A 95 6.64 -1.71 12.21
CA HIS A 95 6.92 -2.53 11.03
C HIS A 95 5.65 -2.92 10.26
N ASP A 96 4.76 -1.96 10.00
CA ASP A 96 3.55 -2.22 9.21
C ASP A 96 3.94 -2.86 7.86
N PRO A 97 3.50 -4.09 7.58
CA PRO A 97 3.89 -4.79 6.36
C PRO A 97 3.34 -4.12 5.09
N ALA A 98 2.34 -3.23 5.20
CA ALA A 98 1.85 -2.44 4.07
C ALA A 98 2.93 -1.53 3.45
N CYS A 99 3.95 -1.14 4.23
CA CYS A 99 5.08 -0.36 3.73
C CYS A 99 5.93 -1.12 2.71
N LEU A 100 5.94 -2.46 2.78
CA LEU A 100 6.73 -3.31 1.90
C LEU A 100 6.12 -3.39 0.49
N GLU A 101 4.86 -3.02 0.29
CA GLU A 101 4.23 -2.95 -1.03
C GLU A 101 4.95 -1.98 -1.98
N CYS A 102 5.66 -0.98 -1.45
CA CYS A 102 6.37 0.01 -2.26
C CYS A 102 7.90 0.02 -2.06
N HIS A 103 8.38 -0.58 -0.98
CA HIS A 103 9.79 -0.51 -0.59
C HIS A 103 10.54 -1.81 -0.83
N THR A 104 9.90 -2.85 -1.32
CA THR A 104 10.54 -4.10 -1.75
C THR A 104 10.02 -4.52 -3.12
N THR A 105 10.65 -5.54 -3.71
CA THR A 105 10.19 -6.15 -4.96
C THR A 105 9.47 -7.45 -4.67
N GLY A 106 8.36 -7.69 -5.37
CA GLY A 106 7.64 -8.97 -5.30
C GLY A 106 6.92 -9.20 -3.97
N TYR A 107 6.53 -8.12 -3.29
CA TYR A 107 5.82 -8.22 -2.02
C TYR A 107 4.45 -8.89 -2.18
N ASN A 108 4.17 -9.88 -1.33
CA ASN A 108 2.91 -10.60 -1.30
C ASN A 108 2.13 -10.30 0.00
N PRO A 109 1.02 -9.54 -0.06
CA PRO A 109 0.25 -9.17 1.13
C PRO A 109 -0.47 -10.35 1.81
N LEU A 110 -0.58 -11.51 1.16
CA LEU A 110 -1.18 -12.71 1.76
C LEU A 110 -0.20 -13.48 2.65
N THR A 111 1.09 -13.49 2.30
CA THR A 111 2.13 -14.20 3.05
C THR A 111 2.97 -13.26 3.90
N GLY A 112 3.04 -11.97 3.54
CA GLY A 112 3.92 -10.98 4.15
C GLY A 112 5.37 -11.10 3.69
N GLU A 113 5.64 -11.92 2.68
CA GLU A 113 6.98 -12.17 2.13
C GLU A 113 7.23 -11.26 0.93
N TYR A 114 8.50 -10.94 0.67
CA TYR A 114 8.97 -10.25 -0.53
C TYR A 114 10.14 -11.03 -1.13
N GLU A 115 10.44 -10.78 -2.41
CA GLU A 115 11.50 -11.50 -3.12
C GLU A 115 12.86 -10.83 -2.93
N MET A 116 12.90 -9.49 -2.94
CA MET A 116 14.13 -8.69 -2.83
C MET A 116 13.88 -7.38 -2.08
N GLU A 117 14.89 -6.91 -1.36
CA GLU A 117 14.89 -5.55 -0.79
C GLU A 117 15.05 -4.50 -1.90
N GLY A 118 14.37 -3.37 -1.75
CA GLY A 118 14.38 -2.28 -2.74
C GLY A 118 13.47 -2.52 -3.93
N VAL A 119 13.32 -1.49 -4.77
CA VAL A 119 12.59 -1.58 -6.03
C VAL A 119 13.60 -1.99 -7.10
N THR A 120 13.39 -3.15 -7.71
CA THR A 120 14.30 -3.71 -8.72
C THR A 120 13.67 -3.72 -10.12
N CYS A 121 14.38 -4.27 -11.11
CA CYS A 121 13.99 -4.20 -12.52
C CYS A 121 12.59 -4.76 -12.79
N VAL A 122 12.26 -5.91 -12.19
CA VAL A 122 11.01 -6.64 -12.45
C VAL A 122 9.79 -5.98 -11.82
N GLU A 123 9.97 -5.06 -10.87
CA GLU A 123 8.86 -4.29 -10.30
C GLU A 123 8.18 -3.43 -11.38
N CYS A 124 8.98 -2.87 -12.30
CA CYS A 124 8.46 -2.10 -13.42
C CYS A 124 8.34 -2.91 -14.72
N HIS A 125 9.31 -3.77 -15.00
CA HIS A 125 9.39 -4.52 -16.25
C HIS A 125 8.52 -5.79 -16.25
N GLY A 126 8.10 -6.26 -15.08
CA GLY A 126 7.47 -7.55 -14.90
C GLY A 126 8.42 -8.71 -15.19
N GLU A 127 7.85 -9.90 -15.34
CA GLU A 127 8.60 -11.09 -15.74
C GLU A 127 9.19 -10.93 -17.15
N THR A 128 10.46 -11.28 -17.32
CA THR A 128 11.14 -11.28 -18.63
C THR A 128 10.44 -12.28 -19.57
N PRO A 129 9.91 -11.84 -20.73
CA PRO A 129 9.20 -12.74 -21.63
C PRO A 129 10.15 -13.68 -22.37
N GLU A 130 9.65 -14.85 -22.79
CA GLU A 130 10.45 -15.89 -23.47
C GLU A 130 11.10 -15.41 -24.78
N ASP A 131 10.52 -14.40 -25.44
CA ASP A 131 11.01 -13.81 -26.69
C ASP A 131 11.87 -12.55 -26.47
N HIS A 132 12.38 -12.35 -25.25
CA HIS A 132 13.38 -11.34 -24.95
C HIS A 132 14.80 -11.91 -25.14
N PRO A 133 15.61 -11.39 -26.09
CA PRO A 133 15.31 -10.42 -27.17
C PRO A 133 14.64 -11.06 -28.41
N PRO A 134 13.93 -10.28 -29.28
CA PRO A 134 14.01 -8.83 -29.50
C PRO A 134 12.85 -7.99 -28.94
N ALA A 135 11.86 -8.59 -28.25
CA ALA A 135 10.72 -7.84 -27.76
C ALA A 135 11.16 -6.75 -26.76
N PRO A 136 10.81 -5.47 -26.99
CA PRO A 136 11.05 -4.42 -26.01
C PRO A 136 10.03 -4.50 -24.89
N VAL A 137 10.38 -3.94 -23.74
CA VAL A 137 9.45 -3.74 -22.62
C VAL A 137 8.31 -2.84 -23.09
N ASP A 138 7.08 -3.20 -22.74
CA ASP A 138 5.90 -2.36 -22.96
C ASP A 138 5.85 -1.23 -21.93
N LEU A 139 6.16 -0.01 -22.38
CA LEU A 139 6.15 1.19 -21.55
C LEU A 139 4.80 1.92 -21.55
N ASN A 140 3.77 1.44 -22.27
CA ASN A 140 2.46 2.11 -22.34
C ASN A 140 1.69 2.13 -21.02
N ARG A 141 2.29 1.58 -19.96
CA ARG A 141 1.71 1.46 -18.62
C ARG A 141 2.51 2.24 -17.59
N ALA A 142 3.44 3.11 -18.03
CA ALA A 142 4.35 3.82 -17.15
C ALA A 142 3.62 4.57 -16.02
N ASN A 143 2.50 5.25 -16.34
CA ASN A 143 1.69 5.90 -15.30
C ASN A 143 1.12 4.90 -14.28
N GLU A 144 0.63 3.75 -14.75
CA GLU A 144 0.06 2.71 -13.89
C GLU A 144 1.11 2.10 -12.97
N THR A 145 2.26 1.71 -13.52
CA THR A 145 3.38 1.17 -12.74
C THR A 145 3.86 2.15 -11.67
N CYS A 146 4.04 3.43 -12.01
CA CYS A 146 4.42 4.43 -11.01
C CYS A 146 3.33 4.66 -9.95
N ALA A 147 2.06 4.51 -10.34
CA ALA A 147 0.92 4.74 -9.45
C ALA A 147 0.75 3.68 -8.37
N ASP A 148 1.36 2.50 -8.53
CA ASP A 148 1.31 1.44 -7.52
C ASP A 148 1.98 1.89 -6.22
N CYS A 149 3.00 2.75 -6.31
CA CYS A 149 3.71 3.31 -5.16
C CYS A 149 3.47 4.81 -4.94
N HIS A 150 3.55 5.63 -6.00
CA HIS A 150 3.47 7.09 -5.90
C HIS A 150 2.02 7.61 -5.93
N LEU A 151 1.22 7.18 -4.96
CA LEU A 151 -0.23 7.44 -4.89
C LEU A 151 -0.56 8.94 -4.89
N VAL A 152 0.15 9.74 -4.10
CA VAL A 152 -0.10 11.19 -3.97
C VAL A 152 0.29 11.90 -5.26
N SER A 153 1.52 11.69 -5.74
CA SER A 153 2.02 12.29 -6.98
C SER A 153 1.13 11.91 -8.17
N GLN A 154 0.65 10.67 -8.23
CA GLN A 154 -0.27 10.25 -9.28
C GLN A 154 -1.61 10.99 -9.20
N ALA A 155 -2.18 11.16 -8.00
CA ALA A 155 -3.43 11.90 -7.82
C ALA A 155 -3.28 13.37 -8.23
N GLU A 156 -2.20 14.03 -7.81
CA GLU A 156 -1.85 15.39 -8.22
C GLU A 156 -1.66 15.48 -9.74
N PHE A 157 -0.87 14.57 -10.33
CA PHE A 157 -0.61 14.54 -11.77
C PHE A 157 -1.89 14.37 -12.59
N ARG A 158 -2.81 13.49 -12.17
CA ARG A 158 -4.12 13.30 -12.83
C ARG A 158 -4.97 14.58 -12.86
N ALA A 159 -4.80 15.46 -11.88
CA ALA A 159 -5.48 16.76 -11.84
C ALA A 159 -4.81 17.81 -12.75
N SER A 160 -3.58 17.58 -13.21
CA SER A 160 -2.81 18.52 -14.01
C SER A 160 -3.29 18.61 -15.47
N HIS A 161 -2.95 19.73 -16.11
CA HIS A 161 -3.13 19.87 -17.57
C HIS A 161 -2.17 18.98 -18.37
N HIS A 162 -1.03 18.58 -17.82
CA HIS A 162 -0.10 17.67 -18.47
C HIS A 162 -0.72 16.28 -18.66
N TYR A 163 -1.41 15.77 -17.63
CA TYR A 163 -2.15 14.51 -17.76
C TYR A 163 -3.29 14.60 -18.77
N GLN A 164 -4.04 15.72 -18.77
CA GLN A 164 -5.10 15.96 -19.77
C GLN A 164 -4.55 16.02 -21.21
N ALA A 165 -3.30 16.45 -21.38
CA ALA A 165 -2.59 16.45 -22.65
C ALA A 165 -2.02 15.07 -23.04
N GLY A 166 -2.26 14.04 -22.24
CA GLY A 166 -1.79 12.67 -22.49
C GLY A 166 -0.32 12.45 -22.15
N MET A 167 0.27 13.28 -21.29
CA MET A 167 1.64 13.05 -20.82
C MET A 167 1.70 11.93 -19.78
N GLU A 168 2.88 11.32 -19.69
CA GLU A 168 3.19 10.26 -18.74
C GLU A 168 4.28 10.70 -17.77
N CYS A 169 4.44 10.00 -16.64
CA CYS A 169 5.53 10.21 -15.68
C CYS A 169 6.90 10.20 -16.40
N THR A 170 7.06 9.26 -17.32
CA THR A 170 8.24 9.08 -18.17
C THR A 170 8.39 10.15 -19.24
N SER A 171 7.49 11.12 -19.37
CA SER A 171 7.70 12.29 -20.26
C SER A 171 8.71 13.27 -19.67
N CYS A 172 8.80 13.34 -18.34
CA CYS A 172 9.74 14.20 -17.61
C CYS A 172 10.80 13.39 -16.85
N HIS A 173 10.43 12.24 -16.29
CA HIS A 173 11.34 11.39 -15.54
C HIS A 173 12.04 10.36 -16.41
N TYR A 174 13.27 10.01 -16.04
CA TYR A 174 14.01 8.89 -16.58
C TYR A 174 14.18 7.85 -15.48
N ALA A 175 13.39 6.78 -15.55
CA ALA A 175 13.30 5.79 -14.48
C ALA A 175 14.67 5.18 -14.14
N HIS A 176 15.46 4.81 -15.15
CA HIS A 176 16.73 4.11 -14.94
C HIS A 176 17.78 4.86 -14.11
N ASN A 177 17.70 6.19 -13.99
CA ASN A 177 18.58 6.96 -13.09
C ASN A 177 17.79 7.73 -12.01
N ASN A 178 16.48 7.49 -11.90
CA ASN A 178 15.60 8.10 -10.91
C ASN A 178 15.59 9.65 -11.00
N GLY A 179 15.91 10.21 -12.17
CA GLY A 179 16.10 11.64 -12.39
C GLY A 179 15.17 12.24 -13.44
N LEU A 180 15.43 13.49 -13.80
CA LEU A 180 14.80 14.14 -14.93
C LEU A 180 15.50 13.74 -16.25
N ARG A 181 14.77 13.79 -17.37
CA ARG A 181 15.35 13.58 -18.70
C ARG A 181 16.30 14.69 -19.10
N MET A 182 16.03 15.91 -18.63
CA MET A 182 16.90 17.06 -18.81
C MET A 182 17.77 17.30 -17.57
N GLY A 183 18.94 17.90 -17.74
CA GLY A 183 19.90 18.08 -16.66
C GLY A 183 19.47 19.01 -15.53
N THR A 184 18.46 19.84 -15.76
CA THR A 184 17.84 20.69 -14.72
C THR A 184 16.34 20.74 -14.90
N GLU A 185 15.64 21.09 -13.83
CA GLU A 185 14.20 21.29 -13.86
C GLU A 185 13.79 22.39 -14.85
N LEU A 186 14.46 23.54 -14.79
CA LEU A 186 14.22 24.63 -15.74
C LEU A 186 14.38 24.14 -17.19
N ALA A 187 15.44 23.38 -17.50
CA ALA A 187 15.64 22.81 -18.82
C ALA A 187 14.55 21.80 -19.21
N GLN A 188 14.03 21.02 -18.25
CA GLN A 188 12.93 20.09 -18.48
C GLN A 188 11.65 20.82 -18.91
N CYS A 189 11.29 21.89 -18.22
CA CYS A 189 10.11 22.69 -18.55
C CYS A 189 10.29 23.42 -19.89
N LEU A 190 11.45 24.05 -20.09
CA LEU A 190 11.73 24.83 -21.29
C LEU A 190 11.89 23.97 -22.55
N ASN A 191 12.13 22.66 -22.41
CA ASN A 191 12.13 21.76 -23.56
C ASN A 191 10.82 21.81 -24.37
N CYS A 192 9.70 22.16 -23.73
CA CYS A 192 8.41 22.38 -24.39
C CYS A 192 7.88 23.82 -24.25
N HIS A 193 8.15 24.49 -23.12
CA HIS A 193 7.59 25.80 -22.78
C HIS A 193 8.49 27.00 -23.11
N ALA A 194 9.60 26.82 -23.83
CA ALA A 194 10.54 27.90 -24.17
C ALA A 194 9.85 29.16 -24.73
N ASP A 195 8.89 28.97 -25.64
CA ASP A 195 8.16 30.07 -26.29
C ASP A 195 7.15 30.78 -25.36
N GLN A 196 6.80 30.17 -24.22
CA GLN A 196 5.81 30.68 -23.28
C GLN A 196 6.40 31.63 -22.22
N LEU A 197 7.72 31.86 -22.24
CA LEU A 197 8.37 32.85 -21.38
C LEU A 197 8.05 34.30 -21.76
N GLY A 198 7.58 34.53 -22.99
CA GLY A 198 7.24 35.86 -23.48
C GLY A 198 5.98 36.44 -22.82
N GLY A 199 6.06 37.69 -22.35
CA GLY A 199 4.88 38.49 -21.98
C GLY A 199 4.61 38.65 -20.48
N PHE A 200 5.24 37.85 -19.62
CA PHE A 200 5.20 38.07 -18.16
C PHE A 200 6.59 38.48 -17.65
N VAL A 201 6.78 39.77 -17.40
CA VAL A 201 8.05 40.34 -16.90
C VAL A 201 8.55 39.63 -15.64
N ALA A 202 7.62 39.10 -14.83
CA ALA A 202 7.98 38.39 -13.62
C ALA A 202 8.73 37.08 -13.90
N HIS A 203 8.45 36.32 -14.96
CA HIS A 203 9.24 35.10 -15.26
C HIS A 203 10.72 35.44 -15.50
N ARG A 204 11.00 36.53 -16.22
CA ARG A 204 12.37 36.98 -16.46
C ARG A 204 13.09 37.27 -15.14
N VAL A 205 12.50 38.08 -14.27
CA VAL A 205 13.14 38.46 -13.00
C VAL A 205 13.31 37.25 -12.07
N HIS A 206 12.28 36.41 -11.92
CA HIS A 206 12.36 35.28 -11.01
C HIS A 206 13.33 34.19 -11.50
N ILE A 207 13.39 33.93 -12.81
CA ILE A 207 14.29 32.91 -13.37
C ILE A 207 15.73 33.44 -13.52
N GLU A 208 15.91 34.62 -14.11
CA GLU A 208 17.24 35.13 -14.45
C GLU A 208 17.94 35.84 -13.29
N GLU A 209 17.18 36.58 -12.45
CA GLU A 209 17.75 37.42 -11.39
C GLU A 209 17.66 36.75 -10.00
N ALA A 210 16.57 36.03 -9.73
CA ALA A 210 16.35 35.35 -8.45
C ALA A 210 16.69 33.85 -8.48
N GLU A 211 17.10 33.32 -9.63
CA GLU A 211 17.50 31.92 -9.83
C GLU A 211 16.42 30.90 -9.40
N LEU A 212 15.14 31.30 -9.48
CA LEU A 212 14.00 30.43 -9.21
C LEU A 212 13.67 29.57 -10.43
N SER A 213 13.13 28.39 -10.15
CA SER A 213 12.62 27.44 -11.13
C SER A 213 11.10 27.51 -11.24
N CYS A 214 10.54 26.76 -12.19
CA CYS A 214 9.11 26.76 -12.48
C CYS A 214 8.29 26.28 -11.27
N ARG A 215 8.71 25.20 -10.60
CA ARG A 215 7.99 24.63 -9.44
C ARG A 215 8.00 25.47 -8.19
N ASP A 216 8.91 26.44 -8.07
CA ASP A 216 8.88 27.39 -6.96
C ASP A 216 7.58 28.21 -6.94
N CYS A 217 6.85 28.23 -8.06
CA CYS A 217 5.50 28.77 -8.15
C CYS A 217 4.46 27.74 -8.65
N HIS A 218 4.81 26.95 -9.67
CA HIS A 218 3.91 26.04 -10.39
C HIS A 218 4.07 24.58 -9.92
N GLY A 219 3.19 24.13 -9.04
CA GLY A 219 3.40 22.87 -8.31
C GLY A 219 4.22 23.10 -7.04
N TYR A 220 3.96 24.22 -6.36
CA TYR A 220 4.64 24.60 -5.14
C TYR A 220 4.29 23.66 -3.99
N VAL A 221 5.33 23.13 -3.33
CA VAL A 221 5.23 22.43 -2.05
C VAL A 221 5.91 23.30 -1.00
N GLN A 222 5.22 23.54 0.12
CA GLN A 222 5.75 24.42 1.15
C GLN A 222 7.04 23.83 1.76
N PRO A 223 8.16 24.59 1.78
CA PRO A 223 9.39 24.14 2.41
C PRO A 223 9.18 23.82 3.89
N GLY A 224 9.72 22.68 4.33
CA GLY A 224 9.60 22.22 5.71
C GLY A 224 8.19 21.78 6.09
N GLN A 225 7.31 21.51 5.12
CA GLN A 225 6.05 20.84 5.39
C GLN A 225 6.32 19.51 6.10
N GLU A 226 5.59 19.27 7.19
CA GLU A 226 5.65 18.02 7.94
C GLU A 226 5.18 16.86 7.05
N VAL A 227 6.03 15.83 6.95
CA VAL A 227 5.70 14.59 6.24
C VAL A 227 4.84 13.74 7.15
N PRO A 228 3.65 13.30 6.72
CA PRO A 228 2.82 12.42 7.52
C PRO A 228 3.56 11.11 7.88
N PRO A 229 3.21 10.42 8.99
CA PRO A 229 3.89 9.20 9.41
C PRO A 229 3.93 8.09 8.35
N ASN A 230 2.93 8.04 7.46
CA ASN A 230 2.89 7.08 6.35
C ASN A 230 3.74 7.48 5.13
N GLY A 231 4.53 8.55 5.21
CA GLY A 231 5.42 9.03 4.14
C GLY A 231 4.69 9.73 2.97
N LEU A 232 3.37 9.68 2.92
CA LEU A 232 2.57 10.20 1.79
C LEU A 232 2.35 11.71 1.93
N ALA A 233 3.30 12.50 1.44
CA ALA A 233 3.24 13.95 1.39
C ALA A 233 2.89 14.50 -0.01
N PRO A 234 2.28 15.70 -0.10
CA PRO A 234 2.13 16.45 -1.34
C PRO A 234 3.46 16.66 -2.05
N THR A 235 3.44 16.58 -3.38
CA THR A 235 4.64 16.63 -4.22
C THR A 235 4.60 17.73 -5.27
N GLY A 236 3.46 18.41 -5.42
CA GLY A 236 3.30 19.52 -6.35
C GLY A 236 3.16 19.08 -7.82
N HIS A 237 2.81 17.82 -8.09
CA HIS A 237 2.68 17.32 -9.46
C HIS A 237 1.38 17.72 -10.18
N ASP A 238 0.58 18.61 -9.57
CA ASP A 238 -0.56 19.26 -10.25
C ASP A 238 -0.11 20.40 -11.19
N PHE A 239 1.12 20.90 -10.99
CA PHE A 239 1.75 22.02 -11.72
C PHE A 239 0.93 23.31 -11.72
N GLN A 240 0.04 23.49 -10.74
CA GLN A 240 -0.77 24.69 -10.60
C GLN A 240 -0.02 25.76 -9.81
N ALA A 241 -0.20 27.02 -10.22
CA ALA A 241 0.31 28.13 -9.43
C ALA A 241 -0.57 28.36 -8.19
N SER A 242 0.04 28.60 -7.04
CA SER A 242 -0.67 28.97 -5.81
C SER A 242 -0.29 30.37 -5.33
N LEU A 243 -1.26 31.10 -4.77
CA LEU A 243 -0.97 32.40 -4.14
C LEU A 243 0.01 32.25 -2.96
N ARG A 244 0.01 31.09 -2.29
CA ARG A 244 0.88 30.81 -1.15
C ARG A 244 2.36 30.81 -1.56
N ALA A 245 2.68 30.25 -2.73
CA ALA A 245 4.04 30.29 -3.28
C ALA A 245 4.61 31.70 -3.34
N CYS A 246 3.78 32.67 -3.75
CA CYS A 246 4.20 34.07 -3.80
C CYS A 246 4.37 34.67 -2.41
N LEU A 247 3.44 34.39 -1.49
CA LEU A 247 3.42 34.99 -0.15
C LEU A 247 4.53 34.47 0.78
N ASP A 248 5.10 33.29 0.49
CA ASP A 248 6.20 32.75 1.29
C ASP A 248 7.52 33.51 1.07
N CYS A 249 7.64 34.29 -0.02
CA CYS A 249 8.76 35.23 -0.23
C CYS A 249 8.33 36.70 -0.20
N HIS A 250 7.10 37.02 -0.60
CA HIS A 250 6.59 38.39 -0.67
C HIS A 250 5.64 38.69 0.48
N GLU A 251 6.08 39.56 1.40
CA GLU A 251 5.23 40.11 2.47
C GLU A 251 4.03 40.92 1.91
N SER A 252 4.21 41.55 0.75
CA SER A 252 3.14 42.16 -0.04
C SER A 252 3.46 42.14 -1.54
N ILE A 253 2.44 41.97 -2.38
CA ILE A 253 2.59 41.92 -3.84
C ILE A 253 1.85 43.13 -4.43
N GLN A 254 2.58 44.03 -5.07
CA GLN A 254 1.99 45.12 -5.86
C GLN A 254 2.18 44.81 -7.35
N LEU A 255 1.08 44.52 -8.05
CA LEU A 255 1.09 44.30 -9.49
C LEU A 255 0.85 45.63 -10.20
N THR A 256 1.87 46.19 -10.83
CA THR A 256 1.74 47.33 -11.75
C THR A 256 1.59 46.80 -13.18
N ALA A 257 0.58 47.27 -13.90
CA ALA A 257 0.37 46.89 -15.29
C ALA A 257 1.56 47.35 -16.14
N ALA A 258 2.15 46.44 -16.93
CA ALA A 258 3.33 46.71 -17.76
C ALA A 258 3.09 47.72 -18.89
N ASN A 259 1.82 48.02 -19.20
CA ASN A 259 1.44 49.07 -20.14
C ASN A 259 1.24 50.35 -19.33
N GLY A 260 2.21 51.25 -19.37
CA GLY A 260 2.30 52.49 -18.57
C GLY A 260 1.19 53.54 -18.77
N THR A 261 -0.06 53.14 -18.89
CA THR A 261 -1.20 54.00 -18.60
C THR A 261 -1.47 53.94 -17.10
N GLU A 262 -0.93 54.92 -16.38
CA GLU A 262 -1.49 55.37 -15.10
C GLU A 262 -2.86 56.02 -15.35
N GLU A 263 -3.81 55.26 -15.90
CA GLU A 263 -5.21 55.62 -15.86
C GLU A 263 -5.79 54.88 -14.67
N GLY A 264 -6.02 55.65 -13.60
CA GLY A 264 -6.40 55.15 -12.29
C GLY A 264 -7.42 54.02 -12.35
N ALA A 265 -6.96 52.82 -11.98
CA ALA A 265 -7.85 51.77 -11.53
C ALA A 265 -8.26 52.05 -10.07
N SER A 266 -8.92 53.19 -9.84
CA SER A 266 -10.04 53.24 -8.92
C SER A 266 -11.29 52.70 -9.63
N GLY A 267 -11.16 51.53 -10.24
CA GLY A 267 -12.30 50.64 -10.45
C GLY A 267 -12.75 50.14 -9.07
N PRO A 268 -14.03 49.75 -8.92
CA PRO A 268 -14.45 49.12 -7.67
C PRO A 268 -13.42 48.02 -7.38
N ALA A 269 -12.94 47.98 -6.13
CA ALA A 269 -12.16 46.86 -5.65
C ALA A 269 -12.81 45.62 -6.26
N LEU A 270 -12.05 44.84 -7.03
CA LEU A 270 -12.46 43.50 -7.35
C LEU A 270 -12.63 42.84 -5.98
N GLU A 271 -13.85 42.92 -5.44
CA GLU A 271 -14.41 41.83 -4.67
C GLU A 271 -14.21 40.66 -5.62
N LEU A 272 -13.13 39.94 -5.35
CA LEU A 272 -12.88 38.61 -5.81
C LEU A 272 -14.09 37.83 -5.33
N SER A 273 -15.17 37.88 -6.11
CA SER A 273 -16.32 37.03 -5.91
C SER A 273 -15.75 35.63 -5.97
N SER A 274 -15.71 35.00 -4.80
CA SER A 274 -15.09 33.74 -4.46
C SER A 274 -15.66 32.53 -5.21
N GLU A 275 -16.30 32.77 -6.35
CA GLU A 275 -17.24 31.87 -7.02
C GLU A 275 -16.90 31.66 -8.50
N PHE A 276 -15.77 32.16 -9.01
CA PHE A 276 -15.31 31.82 -10.35
C PHE A 276 -14.60 30.46 -10.32
N ASP A 277 -15.37 29.38 -10.47
CA ASP A 277 -15.00 27.99 -10.78
C ASP A 277 -13.95 27.27 -9.90
N ILE A 278 -13.48 27.90 -8.82
CA ILE A 278 -12.65 27.23 -7.80
C ILE A 278 -13.51 26.25 -7.00
N GLY A 279 -14.82 26.48 -6.90
CA GLY A 279 -15.76 25.60 -6.19
C GLY A 279 -15.92 24.23 -6.85
N GLY A 280 -15.97 24.17 -8.19
CA GLY A 280 -16.10 22.92 -8.94
C GLY A 280 -14.85 22.07 -8.86
N GLN A 281 -13.67 22.68 -9.05
CA GLN A 281 -12.38 21.98 -8.95
C GLN A 281 -12.02 21.61 -7.51
N LYS A 282 -12.27 22.48 -6.51
CA LYS A 282 -12.09 22.09 -5.10
C LYS A 282 -13.08 21.02 -4.68
N ALA A 283 -14.32 21.04 -5.16
CA ALA A 283 -15.28 19.98 -4.90
C ALA A 283 -14.85 18.66 -5.57
N ALA A 284 -14.29 18.71 -6.77
CA ALA A 284 -13.74 17.54 -7.46
C ALA A 284 -12.51 16.97 -6.72
N LEU A 285 -11.57 17.83 -6.31
CA LEU A 285 -10.40 17.42 -5.52
C LEU A 285 -10.82 16.86 -4.16
N ARG A 286 -11.79 17.50 -3.49
CA ARG A 286 -12.35 17.02 -2.22
C ARG A 286 -13.08 15.69 -2.40
N ALA A 287 -13.81 15.50 -3.49
CA ALA A 287 -14.46 14.24 -3.82
C ALA A 287 -13.44 13.13 -4.07
N GLN A 288 -12.39 13.40 -4.84
CA GLN A 288 -11.29 12.45 -5.06
C GLN A 288 -10.55 12.10 -3.76
N GLN A 289 -10.26 13.08 -2.91
CA GLN A 289 -9.68 12.84 -1.58
C GLN A 289 -10.59 11.96 -0.71
N LEU A 290 -11.89 12.24 -0.71
CA LEU A 290 -12.87 11.44 0.04
C LEU A 290 -13.02 10.03 -0.54
N GLU A 291 -12.91 9.85 -1.85
CA GLU A 291 -12.91 8.55 -2.51
C GLU A 291 -11.65 7.74 -2.16
N ALA A 292 -10.46 8.37 -2.15
CA ALA A 292 -9.22 7.74 -1.72
C ALA A 292 -9.28 7.33 -0.23
N ILE A 293 -9.82 8.20 0.64
CA ILE A 293 -10.07 7.88 2.05
C ILE A 293 -11.09 6.73 2.18
N ALA A 294 -12.15 6.72 1.37
CA ALA A 294 -13.12 5.65 1.39
C ALA A 294 -12.52 4.30 0.92
N GLN A 295 -11.66 4.31 -0.10
CA GLN A 295 -10.98 3.12 -0.60
C GLN A 295 -10.00 2.55 0.42
N THR A 296 -9.20 3.40 1.06
CA THR A 296 -8.30 2.99 2.15
C THR A 296 -9.08 2.43 3.34
N LEU A 297 -10.17 3.07 3.75
CA LEU A 297 -11.06 2.53 4.79
C LEU A 297 -11.70 1.20 4.38
N LEU A 298 -12.06 1.03 3.11
CA LEU A 298 -12.60 -0.23 2.58
C LEU A 298 -11.54 -1.34 2.57
N LEU A 299 -10.30 -1.05 2.19
CA LEU A 299 -9.18 -2.00 2.23
C LEU A 299 -8.87 -2.42 3.67
N GLN A 300 -8.79 -1.45 4.60
CA GLN A 300 -8.66 -1.74 6.03
C GLN A 300 -9.82 -2.59 6.54
N SER A 301 -11.05 -2.30 6.12
CA SER A 301 -12.23 -3.10 6.51
C SER A 301 -12.19 -4.52 5.95
N ARG A 302 -11.72 -4.71 4.70
CA ARG A 302 -11.57 -6.01 4.05
C ARG A 302 -10.49 -6.84 4.74
N ASN A 303 -9.35 -6.24 5.08
CA ASN A 303 -8.29 -6.92 5.82
C ASN A 303 -8.78 -7.34 7.22
N ARG A 304 -9.48 -6.46 7.94
CA ARG A 304 -10.06 -6.77 9.24
C ARG A 304 -11.14 -7.87 9.16
N ALA A 305 -11.98 -7.85 8.12
CA ALA A 305 -12.98 -8.87 7.87
C ALA A 305 -12.37 -10.22 7.48
N ALA A 306 -11.30 -10.22 6.67
CA ALA A 306 -10.57 -11.42 6.29
C ALA A 306 -9.89 -12.07 7.50
N ILE A 307 -9.19 -11.27 8.31
CA ILE A 307 -8.52 -11.73 9.54
C ILE A 307 -9.54 -12.31 10.53
N SER A 308 -10.67 -11.62 10.75
CA SER A 308 -11.73 -12.12 11.64
C SER A 308 -12.43 -13.39 11.11
N MET A 309 -12.55 -13.56 9.79
CA MET A 309 -13.07 -14.80 9.19
C MET A 309 -12.09 -15.97 9.37
N VAL A 310 -10.79 -15.75 9.19
CA VAL A 310 -9.76 -16.78 9.40
C VAL A 310 -9.72 -17.19 10.88
N GLN A 311 -9.69 -16.23 11.81
CA GLN A 311 -9.71 -16.49 13.25
C GLN A 311 -10.99 -17.23 13.67
N GLY A 312 -12.15 -16.81 13.15
CA GLY A 312 -13.43 -17.48 13.39
C GLY A 312 -13.48 -18.90 12.84
N GLY A 313 -12.90 -19.14 11.66
CA GLY A 313 -12.80 -20.45 11.03
C GLY A 313 -11.91 -21.42 11.81
N VAL A 314 -10.72 -20.97 12.22
CA VAL A 314 -9.78 -21.76 13.03
C VAL A 314 -10.40 -22.07 14.41
N GLY A 315 -10.96 -21.07 15.09
CA GLY A 315 -11.64 -21.27 16.37
C GLY A 315 -12.83 -22.22 16.27
N GLY A 316 -13.64 -22.10 15.22
CA GLY A 316 -14.77 -22.99 14.95
C GLY A 316 -14.35 -24.45 14.72
N LEU A 317 -13.27 -24.67 13.97
CA LEU A 317 -12.73 -26.01 13.73
C LEU A 317 -12.16 -26.65 15.00
N LEU A 318 -11.46 -25.89 15.84
CA LEU A 318 -10.93 -26.37 17.12
C LEU A 318 -12.04 -26.78 18.08
N VAL A 319 -13.07 -25.94 18.24
CA VAL A 319 -14.23 -26.23 19.10
C VAL A 319 -15.03 -27.41 18.56
N GLY A 320 -15.27 -27.45 17.24
CA GLY A 320 -15.96 -28.56 16.57
C GLY A 320 -15.21 -29.87 16.72
N GLY A 321 -13.89 -29.85 16.53
CA GLY A 321 -12.99 -30.99 16.71
C GLY A 321 -13.00 -31.53 18.14
N LEU A 322 -12.91 -30.64 19.14
CA LEU A 322 -13.00 -31.00 20.56
C LEU A 322 -14.35 -31.62 20.93
N ALA A 323 -15.45 -31.08 20.39
CA ALA A 323 -16.80 -31.62 20.60
C ALA A 323 -16.94 -33.02 20.01
N VAL A 324 -16.50 -33.23 18.76
CA VAL A 324 -16.50 -34.54 18.10
C VAL A 324 -15.64 -35.54 18.87
N TRP A 325 -14.43 -35.14 19.28
CA TRP A 325 -13.53 -35.96 20.08
C TRP A 325 -14.16 -36.40 21.40
N PHE A 326 -14.81 -35.48 22.13
CA PHE A 326 -15.46 -35.78 23.40
C PHE A 326 -16.66 -36.73 23.24
N VAL A 327 -17.47 -36.54 22.19
CA VAL A 327 -18.59 -37.44 21.85
C VAL A 327 -18.07 -38.83 21.50
N ASN A 328 -17.00 -38.92 20.72
CA ASN A 328 -16.42 -40.19 20.28
C ASN A 328 -15.76 -40.94 21.45
N ARG A 329 -15.07 -40.22 22.35
CA ARG A 329 -14.52 -40.77 23.60
C ARG A 329 -15.63 -41.34 24.50
N ARG A 330 -16.77 -40.67 24.58
CA ARG A 330 -17.92 -41.13 25.39
C ARG A 330 -18.64 -42.34 24.77
N LYS A 331 -18.66 -42.46 23.44
CA LYS A 331 -19.15 -43.66 22.73
C LYS A 331 -18.21 -44.85 22.94
N ASN A 332 -16.90 -44.67 22.80
CA ASN A 332 -15.92 -45.73 23.04
C ASN A 332 -15.89 -46.19 24.50
N GLY A 333 -16.07 -45.28 25.47
CA GLY A 333 -16.21 -45.62 26.88
C GLY A 333 -17.49 -46.39 27.24
N LYS A 334 -18.54 -46.32 26.41
CA LYS A 334 -19.76 -47.13 26.56
C LYS A 334 -19.64 -48.49 25.87
N ASN A 335 -18.97 -48.57 24.72
CA ASN A 335 -18.74 -49.84 24.03
C ASN A 335 -17.71 -50.74 24.76
N GLY A 336 -16.79 -50.17 25.54
CA GLY A 336 -15.85 -50.95 26.36
C GLY A 336 -16.46 -51.69 27.57
N LYS A 337 -17.76 -51.51 27.87
CA LYS A 337 -18.43 -52.18 29.00
C LYS A 337 -19.31 -53.39 28.63
N ASN A 338 -19.46 -53.71 27.35
CA ASN A 338 -20.35 -54.80 26.90
C ASN A 338 -19.65 -55.99 26.19
N GLY A 339 -18.32 -56.09 26.25
CA GLY A 339 -17.57 -57.17 25.60
C GLY A 339 -16.87 -58.10 26.59
N GLY A 340 -17.62 -58.80 27.44
CA GLY A 340 -17.06 -59.76 28.39
C GLY A 340 -17.90 -61.04 28.51
N LYS A 341 -17.59 -62.06 27.70
CA LYS A 341 -17.60 -63.48 28.12
C LYS A 341 -17.16 -64.45 27.00
N GLN A 342 -16.18 -65.30 27.39
CA GLN A 342 -15.89 -66.69 26.95
C GLN A 342 -15.06 -66.87 25.66
N VAL A 343 -14.09 -67.80 25.53
CA VAL A 343 -13.56 -68.89 26.39
C VAL A 343 -12.12 -69.22 25.95
N ALA A 344 -11.34 -69.78 26.88
CA ALA A 344 -9.97 -70.24 26.72
C ALA A 344 -9.78 -71.44 25.76
N GLY A 345 -8.64 -71.50 25.07
CA GLY A 345 -8.14 -72.64 24.31
C GLY A 345 -6.62 -72.54 24.07
N LYS A 346 -5.92 -73.63 24.39
CA LYS A 346 -4.46 -73.91 24.52
C LYS A 346 -3.59 -73.66 23.26
N PRO A 347 -2.24 -73.58 23.35
CA PRO A 347 -1.35 -73.46 22.19
C PRO A 347 -0.71 -74.81 21.77
N GLU A 348 -0.66 -75.08 20.46
CA GLU A 348 0.14 -76.10 19.76
C GLU A 348 0.53 -75.48 18.40
N SER A 349 1.81 -75.14 18.16
CA SER A 349 2.88 -75.93 17.53
C SER A 349 2.88 -75.92 15.98
N GLU A 350 3.98 -75.39 15.43
CA GLU A 350 4.67 -75.77 14.18
C GLU A 350 3.95 -75.71 12.82
N GLY A 351 4.65 -75.16 11.82
CA GLY A 351 4.23 -75.25 10.42
C GLY A 351 4.93 -74.26 9.49
N SER A 352 6.21 -74.51 9.22
CA SER A 352 6.95 -73.98 8.08
C SER A 352 6.20 -74.19 6.75
N HIS A 353 6.17 -73.17 5.87
CA HIS A 353 6.15 -73.44 4.44
C HIS A 353 6.93 -72.38 3.63
N GLU A 354 7.92 -72.93 2.95
CA GLU A 354 8.80 -72.35 1.96
C GLU A 354 8.17 -72.49 0.56
N ARG A 355 8.42 -71.48 -0.30
CA ARG A 355 8.47 -71.48 -1.79
C ARG A 355 7.32 -72.08 -2.62
N GLN A 356 6.76 -71.28 -3.53
CA GLN A 356 7.09 -71.25 -4.99
C GLN A 356 6.05 -70.41 -5.75
N GLY A 357 6.53 -69.59 -6.70
CA GLY A 357 5.73 -68.75 -7.60
C GLY A 357 6.50 -67.50 -7.98
#